data_AF-A0A846G2S5-F1
#
_entry.id   AF-A0A846G2S5-F1
#
_cell.length_a   1.000
_cell.length_b   1.000
_cell.length_c   1.000
_cell.angle_alpha   90.00
_cell.angle_beta   90.00
_cell.angle_gamma   90.00
#
_symmetry.space_group_name_H-M   'P 1'
#
loop_
_entity.id
_entity.type
_entity.pdbx_description
1 polymer ?
#
loop_
_entity_poly.entity_id
_entity_poly.type
_entity_poly.pdbx_seq_one_letter_code
_entity_poly.pdbx_strand_id
1 'polypeptide(L)' 'MYSCQQVLVNKNSELIAILKFLCEESHKPTNMRIYYARQVYFKSQKGIGKYDAGIALQKEQSL' A
#
# COMPACT_ATOMS: atom_id res chain seq x y z
N MET A 1 5.33 -6.15 -4.62
CA MET A 1 5.78 -7.39 -3.97
C MET A 1 4.61 -7.95 -3.17
N TYR A 2 4.16 -9.17 -3.46
CA TYR A 2 3.06 -9.83 -2.74
C TYR A 2 3.59 -10.35 -1.40
N SER A 3 3.56 -9.53 -0.35
CA SER A 3 3.98 -9.91 1.01
C SER A 3 2.94 -10.79 1.74
N CYS A 4 2.22 -11.63 1.00
CA CYS A 4 1.34 -12.64 1.56
C CYS A 4 2.07 -13.98 1.50
N GLN A 5 2.09 -14.76 2.58
CA GLN A 5 2.59 -16.14 2.55
C GLN A 5 1.78 -16.97 1.54
N GLN A 6 2.27 -17.03 0.30
CA GLN A 6 1.60 -17.71 -0.83
C GLN A 6 1.38 -19.21 -0.57
N VAL A 7 2.16 -19.81 0.34
CA VAL A 7 2.02 -21.22 0.76
C VAL A 7 0.63 -21.55 1.32
N LEU A 8 -0.06 -20.60 1.96
CA LEU A 8 -1.42 -20.82 2.48
C LEU A 8 -2.52 -20.55 1.45
N VAL A 9 -2.20 -19.84 0.37
CA VAL A 9 -3.14 -19.36 -0.66
C VAL A 9 -3.40 -20.41 -1.74
N ASN A 10 -2.52 -21.41 -1.87
CA ASN A 10 -2.45 -22.36 -2.99
C ASN A 10 -3.62 -23.36 -3.10
N LYS A 11 -4.74 -23.13 -2.40
CA LYS A 11 -5.87 -24.08 -2.34
C LYS A 11 -7.22 -23.48 -2.72
N ASN A 12 -7.34 -22.17 -2.94
CA ASN A 12 -8.62 -21.54 -3.26
C ASN A 12 -8.47 -20.45 -4.34
N SER A 13 -9.05 -20.69 -5.52
CA SER A 13 -9.02 -19.79 -6.67
C SER A 13 -9.73 -18.45 -6.41
N GLU A 14 -10.79 -18.44 -5.61
CA GLU A 14 -11.50 -17.21 -5.23
C GLU A 14 -10.64 -16.35 -4.29
N LEU A 15 -9.95 -16.99 -3.34
CA LEU A 15 -9.02 -16.31 -2.44
C LEU A 15 -7.89 -15.63 -3.22
N ILE A 16 -7.34 -16.32 -4.23
CA ILE A 16 -6.32 -15.76 -5.13
C ILE A 16 -6.85 -14.54 -5.87
N ALA A 17 -8.08 -14.60 -6.39
CA ALA A 17 -8.69 -13.49 -7.12
C ALA A 17 -8.87 -12.25 -6.22
N ILE A 18 -9.36 -12.45 -5.00
CA ILE A 18 -9.53 -11.37 -4.00
C ILE A 18 -8.18 -10.76 -3.62
N LEU A 19 -7.16 -11.59 -3.36
CA LEU A 19 -5.82 -11.10 -3.01
C LEU A 19 -5.18 -10.33 -4.16
N LYS A 20 -5.32 -10.79 -5.41
CA LYS A 20 -4.85 -10.05 -6.58
C LYS A 20 -5.52 -8.68 -6.68
N PHE A 21 -6.85 -8.65 -6.57
CA PHE A 21 -7.61 -7.40 -6.58
C PHE A 21 -7.16 -6.44 -5.47
N LEU A 22 -7.02 -6.93 -4.23
CA LEU A 22 -6.56 -6.11 -3.10
C LEU A 22 -5.16 -5.56 -3.33
N CYS A 23 -4.24 -6.35 -3.88
CA CYS A 23 -2.89 -5.88 -4.19
C CYS A 23 -2.89 -4.83 -5.29
N GLU A 24 -3.67 -5.02 -6.36
CA GLU A 24 -3.80 -4.06 -7.46
C GLU A 24 -4.40 -2.74 -6.99
N GLU A 25 -5.50 -2.79 -6.22
CA GLU A 25 -6.12 -1.60 -5.63
C GLU A 25 -5.18 -0.90 -4.66
N SER A 26 -4.49 -1.65 -3.80
CA SER A 26 -3.54 -1.08 -2.84
C SER A 26 -2.34 -0.44 -3.52
N HIS A 27 -1.93 -0.92 -4.70
CA HIS A 27 -0.81 -0.39 -5.46
C HIS A 27 -1.18 0.85 -6.30
N LYS A 28 -2.43 1.33 -6.25
CA LYS A 28 -2.80 2.59 -6.88
C LYS A 28 -2.08 3.76 -6.17
N PRO A 29 -1.42 4.68 -6.90
CA PRO A 29 -0.67 5.80 -6.31
C PRO A 29 -1.46 6.64 -5.31
N THR A 30 -2.75 6.88 -5.61
CA THR A 30 -3.65 7.61 -4.70
C THR A 30 -3.84 6.87 -3.38
N ASN A 31 -4.04 5.55 -3.41
CA ASN A 31 -4.26 4.75 -2.21
C ASN A 31 -3.00 4.69 -1.36
N MET A 32 -1.83 4.45 -1.98
CA MET A 32 -0.55 4.47 -1.27
C MET A 32 -0.28 5.82 -0.60
N ARG A 33 -0.56 6.93 -1.29
CA ARG A 33 -0.44 8.29 -0.72
C ARG A 33 -1.35 8.52 0.48
N ILE A 34 -2.60 8.07 0.41
CA ILE A 34 -3.55 8.18 1.51
C ILE A 34 -3.10 7.34 2.71
N TYR A 35 -2.66 6.10 2.48
CA TYR A 35 -2.16 5.22 3.55
C TYR A 35 -0.94 5.83 4.25
N TYR A 36 0.04 6.28 3.47
CA TYR A 36 1.22 6.97 4.00
C TYR A 36 0.83 8.22 4.80
N ALA A 37 -0.10 9.02 4.25
CA ALA A 37 -0.57 10.23 4.92
C ALA A 37 -1.17 9.93 6.30
N ARG A 38 -1.99 8.88 6.38
CA ARG A 38 -2.58 8.41 7.64
C ARG A 38 -1.50 7.91 8.60
N GLN A 39 -0.54 7.11 8.13
CA GLN A 39 0.52 6.58 8.98
C GLN A 39 1.34 7.68 9.64
N VAL A 40 1.75 8.68 8.87
CA VAL A 40 2.51 9.82 9.41
C VAL A 40 1.63 10.69 10.30
N TYR A 41 0.35 10.91 9.95
CA TYR A 41 -0.58 11.64 10.82
C TYR A 41 -0.70 10.96 12.18
N PHE A 42 -0.93 9.64 12.23
CA PHE A 42 -1.04 8.93 13.51
C PHE A 42 0.27 8.92 14.30
N LYS A 43 1.43 8.86 13.64
CA LYS A 43 2.74 8.87 14.30
C LYS A 43 3.18 10.25 14.79
N SER A 44 2.86 11.31 14.05
CA SER A 44 3.38 12.66 14.28
C SER A 44 2.33 13.66 14.77
N GLN A 45 1.04 13.30 14.69
CA GLN A 45 -0.12 14.20 14.87
C GLN A 45 -0.06 15.45 13.98
N LYS A 46 0.68 15.39 12.86
CA LYS A 46 0.82 16.47 11.88
C LYS A 46 0.14 16.09 10.57
N GLY A 47 -0.62 17.02 10.00
CA GLY A 47 -1.15 16.90 8.65
C GLY A 47 -0.03 17.01 7.62
N ILE A 48 -0.09 16.19 6.58
CA ILE A 48 0.89 16.21 5.48
C ILE A 48 0.32 17.02 4.32
N GLY A 49 1.11 17.94 3.77
CA GLY A 49 0.75 18.70 2.59
C GLY A 49 0.72 17.84 1.33
N LYS A 50 0.06 18.31 0.27
CA LYS A 50 -0.07 17.57 -1.00
C LYS A 50 1.29 17.14 -1.60
N TYR A 51 2.34 17.92 -1.35
CA TYR A 51 3.68 17.73 -1.94
C TYR A 51 4.61 16.86 -1.08
N ASP A 52 4.42 16.85 0.23
CA ASP A 52 5.24 16.09 1.17
C ASP A 52 5.06 14.56 1.01
N ALA A 53 3.84 14.11 0.69
CA ALA A 53 3.53 12.69 0.53
C ALA A 53 4.07 12.08 -0.79
N GLY A 54 4.27 12.89 -1.84
CA GLY A 54 4.72 12.40 -3.14
C GLY A 54 6.21 12.05 -3.19
N ILE A 55 7.02 12.87 -2.52
CA ILE A 55 8.49 12.74 -2.50
C ILE A 55 8.93 11.54 -1.64
N ALA A 56 8.23 11.27 -0.54
CA ALA A 56 8.55 10.17 0.36
C ALA A 56 8.24 8.79 -0.25
N LEU A 57 7.10 8.66 -0.94
CA LEU A 57 6.70 7.39 -1.55
C LEU A 57 7.51 7.00 -2.79
N GLN A 58 7.92 7.96 -3.62
CA GLN A 58 8.79 7.66 -4.76
C GLN A 58 10.15 7.08 -4.34
N LYS A 59 10.70 7.52 -3.20
CA LYS A 59 11.95 6.99 -2.65
C LYS A 59 11.81 5.56 -2.10
N GLU A 60 10.64 5.22 -1.56
CA GLU A 60 10.37 3.92 -0.96
C GLU A 60 10.03 2.85 -2.03
N GLN A 61 9.59 3.27 -3.23
CA GLN A 61 9.31 2.39 -4.37
C GLN A 61 10.48 2.17 -5.33
N SER A 62 11.54 2.98 -5.24
CA SER A 62 12.74 2.87 -6.08
C SER A 62 13.87 2.02 -5.45
N LEU A 63 13.63 1.46 -4.28
CA LEU A 63 14.50 0.54 -3.54
C LEU A 63 13.90 -0.87 -3.60
#